data_AF-A0A1F6G869-F1
#
_entry.id   AF-A0A1F6G869-F1
#
_cell.length_a   1.000
_cell.length_b   1.000
_cell.length_c   1.000
_cell.angle_alpha   90.00
_cell.angle_beta   90.00
_cell.angle_gamma   90.00
#
_symmetry.space_group_name_H-M   'P 1'
#
loop_
_entity.id
_entity.type
_entity.pdbx_description
1 polymer ?
#
loop_
_entity_poly.entity_id
_entity_poly.type
_entity_poly.pdbx_seq_one_letter_code
_entity_poly.pdbx_strand_id
1 'polypeptide(L)'
;MEKSEGAGPVKKLVLIGAGGHAKSCIDVIETQGIYQIIGFLDLPEKDCTRLLDYPKLGSDDLIPELAKDQNHFFLVAVGQILSPENRTRIYGMIKKAGGQLATVLSPLAHISKHAKIGEGTVVMHHAMVNANVDIGVNCIINSKALIEHDCVVKDFCHVSTGALVNGNVIIHPGTFIGSGAVLSNGLEIKEFSVVHLGAIVKSRSDCVITKTHAEL
;
A
#
# COMPACT_ATOMS: atom_id res chain seq x y z
N MET A 1 32.68 -27.08 -1.71
CA MET A 1 33.16 -26.05 -2.65
C MET A 1 32.14 -24.93 -2.64
N GLU A 2 32.53 -23.83 -2.03
CA GLU A 2 31.77 -22.61 -1.87
C GLU A 2 31.36 -22.04 -3.22
N LYS A 3 30.11 -21.56 -3.30
CA LYS A 3 29.77 -20.44 -4.17
C LYS A 3 29.31 -19.31 -3.28
N SER A 4 30.27 -18.51 -2.82
CA SER A 4 30.04 -17.14 -2.37
C SER A 4 29.79 -16.28 -3.61
N GLU A 5 28.55 -16.27 -4.09
CA GLU A 5 28.10 -15.18 -4.95
C GLU A 5 27.92 -13.97 -4.04
N GLY A 6 28.73 -12.93 -4.26
CA GLY A 6 28.72 -11.71 -3.46
C GLY A 6 27.31 -11.13 -3.43
N ALA A 7 26.63 -11.30 -2.30
CA ALA A 7 25.31 -10.72 -2.08
C ALA A 7 25.46 -9.20 -2.25
N GLY A 8 24.73 -8.64 -3.21
CA GLY A 8 24.59 -7.19 -3.33
C GLY A 8 24.14 -6.58 -1.99
N PRO A 9 24.28 -5.26 -1.80
CA PRO A 9 23.98 -4.64 -0.52
C PRO A 9 22.56 -5.01 -0.06
N VAL A 10 22.44 -5.41 1.21
CA VAL A 10 21.16 -5.80 1.81
C VAL A 10 20.23 -4.58 1.82
N LYS A 11 19.06 -4.72 1.19
CA LYS A 11 18.03 -3.67 1.19
C LYS A 11 17.37 -3.60 2.56
N LYS A 12 17.73 -2.59 3.34
CA LYS A 12 17.17 -2.39 4.68
C LYS A 12 15.85 -1.64 4.57
N LEU A 13 14.85 -2.06 5.34
CA LEU A 13 13.52 -1.49 5.28
C LEU A 13 13.11 -0.92 6.64
N VAL A 14 12.70 0.35 6.61
CA VAL A 14 12.09 1.06 7.73
C VAL A 14 10.59 1.11 7.49
N LEU A 15 9.82 0.59 8.45
CA LEU A 15 8.36 0.70 8.42
C LEU A 15 7.93 2.02 9.08
N ILE A 16 6.91 2.67 8.55
CA ILE A 16 6.30 3.84 9.20
C ILE A 16 4.86 3.50 9.59
N GLY A 17 4.59 3.55 10.89
CA GLY A 17 3.37 3.09 11.54
C GLY A 17 3.51 1.72 12.20
N ALA A 18 2.90 1.56 13.39
CA ALA A 18 2.91 0.29 14.16
C ALA A 18 1.50 -0.30 14.37
N GLY A 19 0.57 0.00 13.47
CA GLY A 19 -0.82 -0.50 13.55
C GLY A 19 -0.99 -1.94 13.09
N GLY A 20 -2.25 -2.41 13.07
CA GLY A 20 -2.59 -3.75 12.56
C GLY A 20 -2.20 -3.98 11.10
N HIS A 21 -2.28 -2.94 10.26
CA HIS A 21 -1.83 -3.01 8.87
C HIS A 21 -0.32 -3.30 8.79
N ALA A 22 0.49 -2.64 9.62
CA ALA A 22 1.93 -2.86 9.65
C ALA A 22 2.32 -4.29 10.00
N LYS A 23 1.59 -4.94 10.93
CA LYS A 23 1.76 -6.38 11.22
C LYS A 23 1.50 -7.25 9.99
N SER A 24 0.49 -6.89 9.19
CA SER A 24 0.19 -7.62 7.95
C SER A 24 1.26 -7.38 6.88
N CYS A 25 1.81 -6.15 6.78
CA CYS A 25 2.92 -5.86 5.88
C CYS A 25 4.16 -6.68 6.25
N ILE A 26 4.48 -6.82 7.54
CA ILE A 26 5.61 -7.63 8.02
C ILE A 26 5.52 -9.06 7.50
N ASP A 27 4.35 -9.70 7.63
CA ASP A 27 4.11 -11.08 7.16
C ASP A 27 4.44 -11.23 5.66
N VAL A 28 4.03 -10.25 4.84
CA VAL A 28 4.35 -10.22 3.41
C VAL A 28 5.84 -10.02 3.15
N ILE A 29 6.48 -9.08 3.86
CA ILE A 29 7.89 -8.74 3.68
C ILE A 29 8.80 -9.91 4.05
N GLU A 30 8.52 -10.57 5.17
CA GLU A 30 9.26 -11.74 5.65
C GLU A 30 9.14 -12.89 4.64
N THR A 31 7.94 -13.15 4.14
CA THR A 31 7.71 -14.18 3.11
C THR A 31 8.42 -13.82 1.79
N GLN A 32 8.47 -12.55 1.43
CA GLN A 32 9.11 -12.08 0.20
C GLN A 32 10.64 -12.25 0.24
N GLY A 33 11.27 -12.04 1.39
CA GLY A 33 12.71 -12.22 1.59
C GLY A 33 13.61 -11.23 0.83
N ILE A 34 13.05 -10.15 0.27
CA ILE A 34 13.81 -9.14 -0.50
C ILE A 34 14.35 -8.03 0.39
N TYR A 35 13.65 -7.69 1.46
CA TYR A 35 13.98 -6.60 2.37
C TYR A 35 14.28 -7.12 3.77
N GLN A 36 15.29 -6.56 4.42
CA GLN A 36 15.54 -6.77 5.83
C GLN A 36 14.89 -5.65 6.63
N ILE A 37 13.85 -5.94 7.41
CA ILE A 37 13.24 -4.96 8.29
C ILE A 37 14.23 -4.63 9.41
N ILE A 38 14.59 -3.34 9.56
CA ILE A 38 15.52 -2.88 10.61
C ILE A 38 14.79 -2.27 11.81
N GLY A 39 13.51 -1.97 11.67
CA GLY A 39 12.68 -1.40 12.73
C GLY A 39 11.55 -0.55 12.15
N PHE A 40 10.85 0.17 13.03
CA PHE A 40 9.74 1.03 12.65
C PHE A 40 9.79 2.42 13.29
N LEU A 41 9.16 3.38 12.64
CA LEU A 41 8.85 4.70 13.16
C LEU A 41 7.36 4.75 13.51
N ASP A 42 6.99 5.36 14.63
CA ASP A 42 5.59 5.64 14.98
C ASP A 42 5.54 6.90 15.85
N LEU A 43 4.33 7.38 16.12
CA LEU A 43 4.10 8.60 16.88
C LEU A 43 4.83 8.58 18.24
N PRO A 44 5.43 9.71 18.68
CA PRO A 44 6.18 9.81 19.94
C PRO A 44 5.39 9.32 21.16
N GLU A 45 4.11 9.70 21.24
CA GLU A 45 3.19 9.43 22.36
C GLU A 45 2.75 7.96 22.48
N LYS A 46 3.11 7.10 21.52
CA LYS A 46 2.83 5.67 21.61
C LYS A 46 3.99 4.93 22.27
N ASP A 47 3.68 4.31 23.40
CA ASP A 47 4.57 3.43 24.19
C ASP A 47 4.87 2.08 23.52
N CYS A 48 4.51 1.90 22.25
CA CYS A 48 4.82 0.69 21.50
C CYS A 48 6.33 0.62 21.24
N THR A 49 7.05 -0.18 22.03
CA THR A 49 8.50 -0.38 21.90
C THR A 49 8.85 -1.45 20.86
N ARG A 50 7.92 -2.36 20.56
CA ARG A 50 8.07 -3.43 19.57
C ARG A 50 6.83 -3.62 18.71
N LEU A 51 7.06 -3.91 17.44
CA LEU A 51 6.07 -4.33 16.46
C LEU A 51 6.45 -5.74 16.01
N LEU A 52 5.77 -6.75 16.58
CA LEU A 52 6.22 -8.14 16.52
C LEU A 52 7.68 -8.22 17.02
N ASP A 53 8.59 -8.75 16.19
CA ASP A 53 10.00 -8.89 16.54
C ASP A 53 10.85 -7.65 16.24
N TYR A 54 10.27 -6.56 15.71
CA TYR A 54 11.02 -5.39 15.28
C TYR A 54 10.97 -4.23 16.29
N PRO A 55 12.08 -3.52 16.53
CA PRO A 55 12.13 -2.43 17.51
C PRO A 55 11.60 -1.10 16.94
N LYS A 56 11.09 -0.23 17.82
CA LYS A 56 10.84 1.18 17.51
C LYS A 56 12.19 1.90 17.39
N LEU A 57 12.43 2.55 16.25
CA LEU A 57 13.64 3.34 16.00
C LEU A 57 13.45 4.81 16.46
N GLY A 58 12.23 5.32 16.40
CA GLY A 58 11.89 6.70 16.76
C GLY A 58 10.55 7.15 16.15
N SER A 59 10.46 8.44 15.83
CA SER A 59 9.32 9.08 15.15
C SER A 59 9.63 9.41 13.68
N ASP A 60 8.62 9.91 12.95
CA ASP A 60 8.75 10.39 11.56
C ASP A 60 9.91 11.41 11.37
N ASP A 61 10.36 12.09 12.43
CA ASP A 61 11.45 13.07 12.39
C ASP A 61 12.82 12.46 12.04
N LEU A 62 12.96 11.14 12.17
CA LEU A 62 14.17 10.41 11.77
C LEU A 62 14.22 10.12 10.26
N ILE A 63 13.14 10.33 9.51
CA ILE A 63 13.08 10.06 8.07
C ILE A 63 14.25 10.74 7.32
N PRO A 64 14.56 12.04 7.51
CA PRO A 64 15.65 12.69 6.79
C PRO A 64 17.04 12.12 7.08
N GLU A 65 17.29 11.67 8.32
CA GLU A 65 18.56 11.06 8.68
C GLU A 65 18.69 9.67 8.05
N LEU A 66 17.65 8.85 8.20
CA LEU A 66 17.61 7.50 7.65
C LEU A 66 17.68 7.49 6.12
N ALA A 67 17.12 8.49 5.44
CA ALA A 67 17.12 8.61 3.99
C ALA A 67 18.51 8.95 3.38
N LYS A 68 19.50 9.33 4.20
CA LYS A 68 20.87 9.58 3.72
C LYS A 68 21.55 8.30 3.21
N ASP A 69 21.25 7.14 3.81
CA ASP A 69 21.75 5.85 3.36
C ASP A 69 20.91 5.35 2.18
N GLN A 70 21.55 5.20 1.02
CA GLN A 70 20.89 4.73 -0.21
C GLN A 70 20.52 3.24 -0.18
N ASN A 71 20.88 2.51 0.87
CA ASN A 71 20.41 1.15 1.11
C ASN A 71 19.15 1.09 1.98
N HIS A 72 18.69 2.24 2.51
CA HIS A 72 17.47 2.34 3.29
C HIS A 72 16.27 2.61 2.38
N PHE A 73 15.31 1.70 2.46
CA PHE A 73 13.98 1.83 1.88
C PHE A 73 12.97 2.10 2.99
N PHE A 74 11.86 2.74 2.61
CA PHE A 74 10.74 3.01 3.49
C PHE A 74 9.47 2.36 2.97
N LEU A 75 8.65 1.85 3.88
CA LEU A 75 7.26 1.47 3.58
C LEU A 75 6.33 2.23 4.51
N VAL A 76 5.37 2.94 3.92
CA VAL A 76 4.29 3.58 4.67
C VAL A 76 3.28 2.51 5.08
N ALA A 77 3.51 1.90 6.24
CA ALA A 77 2.72 0.80 6.80
C ALA A 77 1.51 1.30 7.63
N VAL A 78 1.11 2.56 7.42
CA VAL A 78 -0.12 3.14 7.95
C VAL A 78 -1.28 2.72 7.05
N GLY A 79 -2.28 2.04 7.61
CA GLY A 79 -3.49 1.70 6.87
C GLY A 79 -4.30 2.94 6.49
N GLN A 80 -5.33 2.75 5.66
CA GLN A 80 -6.32 3.80 5.37
C GLN A 80 -7.70 3.34 5.82
N ILE A 81 -8.33 4.15 6.66
CA ILE A 81 -9.76 4.05 6.97
C ILE A 81 -10.38 5.37 6.53
N LEU A 82 -11.23 5.31 5.50
CA LEU A 82 -11.85 6.45 4.82
C LEU A 82 -10.85 7.34 4.07
N SER A 83 -9.73 7.73 4.69
CA SER A 83 -8.94 8.87 4.24
C SER A 83 -7.43 8.62 4.14
N PRO A 84 -6.77 9.09 3.06
CA PRO A 84 -5.36 8.82 2.78
C PRO A 84 -4.36 9.81 3.44
N GLU A 85 -4.78 10.88 4.11
CA GLU A 85 -3.92 12.05 4.40
C GLU A 85 -2.63 11.69 5.14
N ASN A 86 -2.72 10.82 6.14
CA ASN A 86 -1.55 10.39 6.90
C ASN A 86 -0.53 9.70 5.99
N ARG A 87 -0.99 8.86 5.07
CA ARG A 87 -0.11 8.16 4.12
C ARG A 87 0.49 9.14 3.12
N THR A 88 -0.31 10.07 2.61
CA THR A 88 0.15 11.11 1.67
C THR A 88 1.18 12.03 2.32
N ARG A 89 0.95 12.47 3.56
CA ARG A 89 1.89 13.29 4.34
C ARG A 89 3.23 12.58 4.51
N ILE A 90 3.21 11.35 5.01
CA ILE A 90 4.41 10.56 5.29
C ILE A 90 5.18 10.27 3.99
N TYR A 91 4.48 9.85 2.94
CA TYR A 91 5.07 9.65 1.62
C TYR A 91 5.78 10.93 1.14
N GLY A 92 5.13 12.09 1.26
CA GLY A 92 5.72 13.38 0.92
C GLY A 92 6.98 13.71 1.74
N MET A 93 7.01 13.38 3.03
CA MET A 93 8.19 13.55 3.87
C MET A 93 9.37 12.71 3.39
N ILE A 94 9.13 11.43 3.06
CA ILE A 94 10.17 10.53 2.52
C ILE A 94 10.70 11.08 1.19
N LYS A 95 9.81 11.44 0.26
CA LYS A 95 10.22 11.97 -1.06
C LYS A 95 11.00 13.28 -0.93
N LYS A 96 10.56 14.20 -0.05
CA LYS A 96 11.26 15.46 0.22
C LYS A 96 12.66 15.24 0.79
N ALA A 97 12.85 14.17 1.57
CA ALA A 97 14.15 13.76 2.10
C ALA A 97 15.04 13.02 1.08
N GLY A 98 14.56 12.76 -0.15
CA GLY A 98 15.27 11.94 -1.13
C GLY A 98 15.25 10.44 -0.83
N GLY A 99 14.38 9.99 0.09
CA GLY A 99 14.28 8.59 0.49
C GLY A 99 13.63 7.72 -0.59
N GLN A 100 13.98 6.42 -0.56
CA GLN A 100 13.47 5.42 -1.48
C GLN A 100 12.28 4.67 -0.87
N LEU A 101 11.18 4.52 -1.62
CA LEU A 101 10.04 3.74 -1.15
C LEU A 101 10.10 2.31 -1.68
N ALA A 102 9.94 1.34 -0.78
CA ALA A 102 9.81 -0.06 -1.14
C ALA A 102 8.47 -0.31 -1.82
N THR A 103 8.50 -1.03 -2.95
CA THR A 103 7.30 -1.68 -3.49
C THR A 103 7.29 -3.11 -2.96
N VAL A 104 6.29 -3.45 -2.17
CA VAL A 104 6.20 -4.74 -1.48
C VAL A 104 5.15 -5.58 -2.17
N LEU A 105 5.60 -6.62 -2.86
CA LEU A 105 4.76 -7.49 -3.67
C LEU A 105 4.80 -8.88 -3.07
N SER A 106 3.65 -9.34 -2.59
CA SER A 106 3.54 -10.67 -2.02
C SER A 106 3.89 -11.75 -3.05
N PRO A 107 4.73 -12.74 -2.69
CA PRO A 107 4.98 -13.89 -3.56
C PRO A 107 3.76 -14.82 -3.69
N LEU A 108 2.72 -14.63 -2.87
CA LEU A 108 1.45 -15.37 -2.95
C LEU A 108 0.36 -14.63 -3.72
N ALA A 109 0.66 -13.43 -4.25
CA ALA A 109 -0.24 -12.70 -5.15
C ALA A 109 -0.04 -13.15 -6.60
N HIS A 110 -1.10 -13.07 -7.40
CA HIS A 110 -0.97 -13.09 -8.86
C HIS A 110 -0.78 -11.66 -9.33
N ILE A 111 0.34 -11.38 -10.00
CA ILE A 111 0.59 -10.09 -10.65
C ILE A 111 0.98 -10.38 -12.09
N SER A 112 0.16 -9.90 -13.02
CA SER A 112 0.45 -10.03 -14.45
C SER A 112 1.79 -9.36 -14.79
N LYS A 113 2.58 -9.99 -15.64
CA LYS A 113 3.80 -9.39 -16.23
C LYS A 113 3.52 -8.12 -17.04
N HIS A 114 2.25 -7.87 -17.38
CA HIS A 114 1.79 -6.68 -18.10
C HIS A 114 1.24 -5.59 -17.18
N ALA A 115 1.17 -5.85 -15.87
CA ALA A 115 0.76 -4.83 -14.91
C ALA A 115 1.91 -3.88 -14.58
N LYS A 116 1.56 -2.65 -14.21
CA LYS A 116 2.49 -1.64 -13.68
C LYS A 116 2.08 -1.29 -12.26
N ILE A 117 3.05 -1.19 -11.36
CA ILE A 117 2.83 -0.89 -9.95
C ILE A 117 3.83 0.18 -9.53
N GLY A 118 3.31 1.31 -9.04
CA GLY A 118 4.09 2.44 -8.56
C GLY A 118 4.80 2.17 -7.24
N GLU A 119 5.81 2.98 -6.95
CA GLU A 119 6.60 2.90 -5.72
C GLU A 119 5.75 3.07 -4.44
N GLY A 120 6.19 2.46 -3.34
CA GLY A 120 5.47 2.52 -2.06
C GLY A 120 4.19 1.69 -2.00
N THR A 121 3.73 1.15 -3.13
CA THR A 121 2.53 0.31 -3.16
C THR A 121 2.81 -1.05 -2.54
N VAL A 122 1.85 -1.53 -1.75
CA VAL A 122 1.85 -2.88 -1.19
C VAL A 122 0.74 -3.73 -1.82
N VAL A 123 1.13 -4.93 -2.27
CA VAL A 123 0.21 -5.96 -2.76
C VAL A 123 0.27 -7.14 -1.80
N MET A 124 -0.83 -7.37 -1.10
CA MET A 124 -0.94 -8.36 -0.02
C MET A 124 -1.16 -9.79 -0.54
N HIS A 125 -1.10 -10.77 0.35
CA HIS A 125 -1.27 -12.18 0.02
C HIS A 125 -2.59 -12.46 -0.73
N HIS A 126 -2.49 -13.28 -1.77
CA HIS A 126 -3.61 -13.73 -2.61
C HIS A 126 -4.38 -12.63 -3.34
N ALA A 127 -3.87 -11.39 -3.38
CA ALA A 127 -4.39 -10.41 -4.30
C ALA A 127 -4.14 -10.83 -5.76
N MET A 128 -5.02 -10.41 -6.66
CA MET A 128 -4.94 -10.69 -8.09
C MET A 128 -4.94 -9.38 -8.87
N VAL A 129 -3.85 -9.10 -9.57
CA VAL A 129 -3.68 -7.93 -10.44
C VAL A 129 -3.49 -8.44 -11.87
N ASN A 130 -4.56 -8.34 -12.67
CA ASN A 130 -4.63 -8.94 -14.00
C ASN A 130 -3.93 -8.10 -15.09
N ALA A 131 -4.09 -8.52 -16.35
CA ALA A 131 -3.37 -7.96 -17.48
C ALA A 131 -3.64 -6.46 -17.69
N ASN A 132 -2.57 -5.72 -18.01
CA ASN A 132 -2.64 -4.30 -18.38
C ASN A 132 -3.24 -3.39 -17.28
N VAL A 133 -3.21 -3.82 -16.02
CA VAL A 133 -3.57 -2.96 -14.88
C VAL A 133 -2.46 -1.96 -14.60
N ASP A 134 -2.82 -0.70 -14.36
CA ASP A 134 -1.89 0.35 -13.94
C ASP A 134 -2.22 0.83 -12.52
N ILE A 135 -1.33 0.57 -11.56
CA ILE A 135 -1.48 0.95 -10.16
C ILE A 135 -0.46 2.05 -9.84
N GLY A 136 -0.95 3.16 -9.32
CA GLY A 136 -0.16 4.32 -8.91
C GLY A 136 0.71 4.08 -7.68
N VAL A 137 1.17 5.17 -7.08
CA VAL A 137 2.09 5.13 -5.94
C VAL A 137 1.35 5.00 -4.61
N ASN A 138 2.02 4.36 -3.65
CA ASN A 138 1.59 4.27 -2.25
C ASN A 138 0.14 3.74 -2.07
N CYS A 139 -0.28 2.84 -2.97
CA CYS A 139 -1.56 2.16 -2.90
C CYS A 139 -1.48 0.96 -1.94
N ILE A 140 -2.64 0.55 -1.41
CA ILE A 140 -2.80 -0.76 -0.77
C ILE A 140 -3.72 -1.60 -1.63
N ILE A 141 -3.21 -2.71 -2.16
CA ILE A 141 -4.02 -3.77 -2.74
C ILE A 141 -4.06 -4.90 -1.73
N ASN A 142 -5.15 -4.94 -0.97
CA ASN A 142 -5.23 -5.73 0.25
C ASN A 142 -5.50 -7.22 -0.05
N SER A 143 -5.45 -8.05 0.99
CA SER A 143 -5.50 -9.51 0.84
C SER A 143 -6.75 -9.95 0.08
N LYS A 144 -6.56 -10.85 -0.89
CA LYS A 144 -7.64 -11.37 -1.76
C LYS A 144 -8.38 -10.31 -2.59
N ALA A 145 -7.90 -9.06 -2.67
CA ALA A 145 -8.47 -8.09 -3.60
C ALA A 145 -8.22 -8.54 -5.05
N LEU A 146 -9.22 -8.38 -5.92
CA LEU A 146 -9.15 -8.65 -7.34
C LEU A 146 -9.23 -7.33 -8.10
N ILE A 147 -8.29 -7.12 -9.02
CA ILE A 147 -8.31 -6.05 -10.00
C ILE A 147 -8.20 -6.68 -11.38
N GLU A 148 -9.31 -6.64 -12.11
CA GLU A 148 -9.41 -7.20 -13.46
C GLU A 148 -8.67 -6.38 -14.50
N HIS A 149 -8.58 -6.94 -15.70
CA HIS A 149 -7.83 -6.37 -16.81
C HIS A 149 -8.18 -4.90 -17.12
N ASP A 150 -7.20 -4.16 -17.65
CA ASP A 150 -7.35 -2.78 -18.14
C ASP A 150 -7.85 -1.76 -17.09
N CYS A 151 -7.77 -2.09 -15.80
CA CYS A 151 -8.10 -1.15 -14.73
C CYS A 151 -6.97 -0.15 -14.48
N VAL A 152 -7.33 1.04 -14.01
CA VAL A 152 -6.39 2.07 -13.56
C VAL A 152 -6.71 2.43 -12.11
N VAL A 153 -5.78 2.15 -11.20
CA VAL A 153 -5.88 2.53 -9.78
C VAL A 153 -4.88 3.63 -9.51
N LYS A 154 -5.36 4.86 -9.29
CA LYS A 154 -4.49 6.03 -9.08
C LYS A 154 -3.87 6.06 -7.67
N ASP A 155 -2.99 7.02 -7.47
CA ASP A 155 -2.16 7.15 -6.26
C ASP A 155 -2.97 7.16 -4.96
N PHE A 156 -2.37 6.61 -3.90
CA PHE A 156 -2.92 6.62 -2.54
C PHE A 156 -4.30 5.97 -2.42
N CYS A 157 -4.68 5.10 -3.35
CA CYS A 157 -5.90 4.31 -3.22
C CYS A 157 -5.72 3.18 -2.20
N HIS A 158 -6.83 2.66 -1.69
CA HIS A 158 -6.87 1.43 -0.91
C HIS A 158 -8.00 0.55 -1.43
N VAL A 159 -7.63 -0.53 -2.12
CA VAL A 159 -8.54 -1.60 -2.51
C VAL A 159 -8.52 -2.65 -1.40
N SER A 160 -9.54 -2.62 -0.54
CA SER A 160 -9.55 -3.38 0.72
C SER A 160 -9.78 -4.87 0.53
N THR A 161 -9.70 -5.62 1.62
CA THR A 161 -9.71 -7.08 1.65
C THR A 161 -10.89 -7.67 0.86
N GLY A 162 -10.59 -8.53 -0.11
CA GLY A 162 -11.60 -9.22 -0.90
C GLY A 162 -12.48 -8.33 -1.79
N ALA A 163 -12.13 -7.06 -1.99
CA ALA A 163 -12.85 -6.22 -2.95
C ALA A 163 -12.62 -6.69 -4.39
N LEU A 164 -13.65 -6.63 -5.22
CA LEU A 164 -13.66 -7.09 -6.61
C LEU A 164 -13.84 -5.90 -7.55
N VAL A 165 -12.79 -5.54 -8.26
CA VAL A 165 -12.78 -4.47 -9.26
C VAL A 165 -12.80 -5.14 -10.65
N ASN A 166 -13.95 -5.11 -11.33
CA ASN A 166 -14.07 -5.69 -12.68
C ASN A 166 -13.35 -4.84 -13.73
N GLY A 167 -13.21 -5.37 -14.95
CA GLY A 167 -12.34 -4.79 -15.98
C GLY A 167 -12.66 -3.34 -16.34
N ASN A 168 -11.68 -2.64 -16.92
CA ASN A 168 -11.80 -1.25 -17.38
C ASN A 168 -12.28 -0.24 -16.32
N VAL A 169 -12.11 -0.53 -15.03
CA VAL A 169 -12.48 0.42 -13.96
C VAL A 169 -11.35 1.42 -13.72
N ILE A 170 -11.71 2.69 -13.57
CA ILE A 170 -10.82 3.76 -13.17
C ILE A 170 -11.14 4.16 -11.73
N ILE A 171 -10.15 4.08 -10.85
CA ILE A 171 -10.23 4.51 -9.45
C ILE A 171 -9.30 5.72 -9.28
N HIS A 172 -9.87 6.89 -9.06
CA HIS A 172 -9.14 8.16 -8.92
C HIS A 172 -8.48 8.33 -7.55
N PRO A 173 -7.51 9.26 -7.39
CA PRO A 173 -6.60 9.30 -6.24
C PRO A 173 -7.28 9.30 -4.88
N GLY A 174 -6.62 8.69 -3.90
CA GLY A 174 -7.04 8.73 -2.50
C GLY A 174 -8.30 7.91 -2.17
N THR A 175 -8.90 7.26 -3.16
CA THR A 175 -10.16 6.53 -3.01
C THR A 175 -10.01 5.27 -2.15
N PHE A 176 -10.97 5.03 -1.29
CA PHE A 176 -11.09 3.82 -0.47
C PHE A 176 -12.19 2.91 -1.02
N ILE A 177 -11.83 1.72 -1.46
CA ILE A 177 -12.76 0.66 -1.82
C ILE A 177 -12.86 -0.31 -0.65
N GLY A 178 -14.02 -0.36 0.00
CA GLY A 178 -14.26 -1.15 1.21
C GLY A 178 -14.20 -2.66 0.98
N SER A 179 -13.96 -3.39 2.06
CA SER A 179 -13.80 -4.85 2.01
C SER A 179 -15.01 -5.55 1.42
N GLY A 180 -14.80 -6.49 0.52
CA GLY A 180 -15.86 -7.24 -0.16
C GLY A 180 -16.75 -6.40 -1.09
N ALA A 181 -16.43 -5.13 -1.35
CA ALA A 181 -17.15 -4.34 -2.34
C ALA A 181 -16.93 -4.89 -3.75
N VAL A 182 -17.91 -4.70 -4.63
CA VAL A 182 -17.88 -5.13 -6.03
C VAL A 182 -18.16 -3.94 -6.93
N LEU A 183 -17.22 -3.64 -7.84
CA LEU A 183 -17.36 -2.60 -8.86
C LEU A 183 -17.63 -3.26 -10.21
N SER A 184 -18.72 -2.88 -10.88
CA SER A 184 -19.01 -3.32 -12.26
C SER A 184 -17.95 -2.84 -13.26
N ASN A 185 -17.88 -3.53 -14.42
CA ASN A 185 -16.97 -3.20 -15.53
C ASN A 185 -17.19 -1.76 -16.02
N GLY A 186 -16.09 -1.05 -16.34
CA GLY A 186 -16.13 0.26 -16.99
C GLY A 186 -16.53 1.43 -16.07
N LEU A 187 -16.55 1.23 -14.76
CA LEU A 187 -16.84 2.31 -13.82
C LEU A 187 -15.70 3.31 -13.67
N GLU A 188 -16.05 4.52 -13.28
CA GLU A 188 -15.11 5.57 -12.93
C GLU A 188 -15.48 6.08 -11.54
N ILE A 189 -14.63 5.83 -10.56
CA ILE A 189 -14.81 6.22 -9.16
C ILE A 189 -13.99 7.48 -8.89
N LYS A 190 -14.66 8.55 -8.47
CA LYS A 190 -14.03 9.87 -8.24
C LYS A 190 -13.02 9.83 -7.10
N GLU A 191 -12.06 10.75 -7.14
CA GLU A 191 -11.05 10.95 -6.11
C GLU A 191 -11.65 11.14 -4.72
N PHE A 192 -10.94 10.66 -3.71
CA PHE A 192 -11.33 10.70 -2.29
C PHE A 192 -12.72 10.10 -2.00
N SER A 193 -13.23 9.24 -2.90
CA SER A 193 -14.48 8.54 -2.65
C SER A 193 -14.27 7.43 -1.62
N VAL A 194 -15.34 7.13 -0.89
CA VAL A 194 -15.42 5.96 -0.03
C VAL A 194 -16.52 5.06 -0.56
N VAL A 195 -16.15 3.88 -1.05
CA VAL A 195 -17.09 2.79 -1.34
C VAL A 195 -17.17 1.92 -0.10
N HIS A 196 -18.36 1.75 0.47
CA HIS A 196 -18.53 1.00 1.70
C HIS A 196 -18.23 -0.49 1.54
N LEU A 197 -17.98 -1.14 2.68
CA LEU A 197 -17.80 -2.59 2.76
C LEU A 197 -19.03 -3.30 2.16
N GLY A 198 -18.79 -4.35 1.36
CA GLY A 198 -19.84 -5.16 0.75
C GLY A 198 -20.73 -4.44 -0.28
N ALA A 199 -20.46 -3.18 -0.61
CA ALA A 199 -21.26 -2.42 -1.56
C ALA A 199 -21.13 -3.03 -2.97
N ILE A 200 -22.23 -3.11 -3.70
CA ILE A 200 -22.24 -3.49 -5.12
C ILE A 200 -22.55 -2.23 -5.94
N VAL A 201 -21.53 -1.67 -6.58
CA VAL A 201 -21.64 -0.47 -7.42
C VAL A 201 -21.87 -0.92 -8.86
N LYS A 202 -23.08 -0.71 -9.39
CA LYS A 202 -23.45 -1.18 -10.73
C LYS A 202 -23.34 -0.10 -11.81
N SER A 203 -23.49 1.16 -11.42
CA SER A 203 -23.47 2.31 -12.31
C SER A 203 -22.86 3.54 -11.63
N ARG A 204 -22.53 4.57 -12.41
CA ARG A 204 -22.04 5.86 -11.89
C ARG A 204 -23.03 6.51 -10.91
N SER A 205 -24.33 6.27 -11.06
CA SER A 205 -25.37 6.76 -10.14
C SER A 205 -25.46 5.98 -8.83
N ASP A 206 -24.99 4.73 -8.80
CA ASP A 206 -24.99 3.86 -7.61
C ASP A 206 -23.74 4.05 -6.75
N CYS A 207 -22.89 5.03 -7.10
CA CYS A 207 -21.76 5.41 -6.27
C CYS A 207 -22.33 5.93 -4.94
N VAL A 208 -22.51 5.02 -3.98
CA VAL A 208 -22.75 5.32 -2.57
C VAL A 208 -21.43 5.90 -2.05
N ILE A 209 -21.16 7.12 -2.47
CA ILE A 209 -20.07 7.98 -2.02
C ILE A 209 -20.59 8.54 -0.71
N THR A 210 -20.17 8.00 0.43
CA THR A 210 -20.19 8.85 1.61
C THR A 210 -19.13 9.90 1.41
N LYS A 211 -19.62 11.11 1.10
CA LYS A 211 -19.01 12.42 1.37
C LYS A 211 -17.51 12.51 1.12
N THR A 212 -17.14 13.32 0.13
CA THR A 212 -15.81 13.94 0.06
C THR A 212 -15.46 14.58 1.41
N HIS A 213 -14.19 14.47 1.82
CA HIS A 213 -13.60 14.93 3.10
C HIS A 213 -14.14 16.25 3.68
N ALA A 214 -14.66 17.16 2.85
CA ALA A 214 -15.27 18.42 3.26
C ALA A 214 -16.55 18.33 4.13
N GLU A 215 -17.08 17.14 4.45
CA GLU A 215 -18.33 17.00 5.23
C GLU A 215 -18.25 16.04 6.44
N LEU A 216 -17.06 15.81 7.00
CA LEU A 216 -16.86 15.14 8.29
C LEU A 216 -16.31 16.10 9.35
#